data_AF-K8WFH0-F1
#
_entry.id   AF-K8WFH0-F1
#
_cell.length_a   1.000
_cell.length_b   1.000
_cell.length_c   1.000
_cell.angle_alpha   90.00
_cell.angle_beta   90.00
_cell.angle_gamma   90.00
#
_symmetry.space_group_name_H-M   'P 1'
#
loop_
_entity.id
_entity.type
_entity.pdbx_description
1 polymer ?
#
loop_
_entity_poly.entity_id
_entity_poly.type
_entity_poly.pdbx_seq_one_letter_code
_entity_poly.pdbx_strand_id
1 'polypeptide(L)'
;MTKTSPVNLIDEDEIIEIAYDLFLENAMTHLEPADQVLFALQFEDNGAAETVPLSAHWQDVIQPDFILENFSEVIIGLAESEQDEINDIFARILISRDPTFPFSHILWKH
;
A
#
# COMPACT_ATOMS: atom_id res chain seq x y z
N MET A 1 34.13 -5.00 13.06
CA MET A 1 33.84 -4.94 11.61
C MET A 1 32.44 -5.49 11.39
N THR A 2 31.43 -4.64 11.30
CA THR A 2 30.17 -4.98 10.63
C THR A 2 29.78 -3.74 9.87
N LYS A 3 30.02 -3.81 8.56
CA LYS A 3 29.75 -2.78 7.58
C LYS A 3 28.23 -2.58 7.61
N THR A 4 27.75 -1.52 8.26
CA THR A 4 26.39 -1.02 8.09
C THR A 4 26.30 -0.59 6.63
N SER A 5 25.97 -1.54 5.75
CA SER A 5 25.58 -1.22 4.39
C SER A 5 24.42 -0.22 4.50
N PRO A 6 24.44 0.92 3.82
CA PRO A 6 23.22 1.68 3.65
C PRO A 6 22.30 0.74 2.85
N VAL A 7 21.31 0.15 3.50
CA VAL A 7 20.22 -0.49 2.78
C VAL A 7 19.67 0.64 1.90
N ASN A 8 19.83 0.51 0.57
CA ASN A 8 19.08 1.35 -0.35
C ASN A 8 17.64 0.86 -0.22
N LEU A 9 16.94 1.44 0.77
CA LEU A 9 15.52 1.21 0.93
C LEU A 9 14.85 1.78 -0.32
N ILE A 10 13.88 1.04 -0.82
CA ILE A 10 13.02 1.50 -1.91
C ILE A 10 12.41 2.84 -1.49
N ASP A 11 12.38 3.80 -2.42
CA ASP A 11 11.80 5.12 -2.16
C ASP A 11 10.27 5.03 -2.04
N GLU A 12 9.65 6.03 -1.43
CA GLU A 12 8.20 6.01 -1.22
C GLU A 12 7.44 6.05 -2.55
N ASP A 13 7.92 6.82 -3.53
CA ASP A 13 7.35 6.84 -4.88
C ASP A 13 7.35 5.44 -5.53
N GLU A 14 8.48 4.72 -5.45
CA GLU A 14 8.59 3.38 -6.03
C GLU A 14 7.72 2.37 -5.27
N ILE A 15 7.59 2.51 -3.94
CA ILE A 15 6.64 1.72 -3.15
C ILE A 15 5.19 1.99 -3.58
N ILE A 16 4.82 3.25 -3.82
CA ILE A 16 3.47 3.63 -4.28
C ILE A 16 3.20 3.01 -5.64
N GLU A 17 4.14 3.09 -6.59
CA GLU A 17 3.98 2.46 -7.91
C GLU A 17 3.76 0.94 -7.80
N ILE A 18 4.54 0.25 -6.97
CA ILE A 18 4.40 -1.19 -6.74
C ILE A 18 3.03 -1.51 -6.11
N ALA A 19 2.62 -0.74 -5.09
CA ALA A 19 1.32 -0.92 -4.45
C ALA A 19 0.17 -0.71 -5.46
N TYR A 20 0.30 0.31 -6.30
CA TYR A 20 -0.70 0.64 -7.31
C TYR A 20 -0.87 -0.49 -8.32
N ASP A 21 0.22 -1.03 -8.85
CA ASP A 21 0.21 -2.16 -9.78
C ASP A 21 -0.43 -3.41 -9.13
N LEU A 22 0.02 -3.76 -7.92
CA LEU A 22 -0.53 -4.88 -7.15
C LEU A 22 -2.03 -4.74 -6.87
N PHE A 23 -2.48 -3.52 -6.57
CA PHE A 23 -3.90 -3.24 -6.38
C PHE A 23 -4.69 -3.44 -7.67
N LEU A 24 -4.26 -2.84 -8.77
CA LEU A 24 -4.95 -2.96 -10.06
C LEU A 24 -5.12 -4.41 -10.51
N GLU A 25 -4.09 -5.24 -10.31
CA GLU A 25 -4.15 -6.67 -10.64
C GLU A 25 -5.18 -7.44 -9.80
N ASN A 26 -5.37 -7.07 -8.53
CA ASN A 26 -6.19 -7.84 -7.59
C ASN A 26 -7.57 -7.20 -7.30
N ALA A 27 -7.75 -5.90 -7.56
CA ALA A 27 -8.92 -5.12 -7.16
C ALA A 27 -10.23 -5.70 -7.70
N MET A 28 -10.28 -6.01 -8.99
CA MET A 28 -11.48 -6.57 -9.64
C MET A 28 -11.89 -7.95 -9.12
N THR A 29 -11.02 -8.64 -8.39
CA THR A 29 -11.29 -10.00 -7.87
C THR A 29 -11.54 -10.03 -6.37
N HIS A 30 -11.00 -9.08 -5.61
CA HIS A 30 -11.09 -9.05 -4.14
C HIS A 30 -12.03 -7.96 -3.61
N LEU A 31 -12.27 -6.89 -4.36
CA LEU A 31 -13.22 -5.86 -3.94
C LEU A 31 -14.65 -6.39 -3.93
N GLU A 32 -15.47 -5.85 -3.04
CA GLU A 32 -16.90 -6.10 -3.03
C GLU A 32 -17.55 -5.58 -4.32
N PRO A 33 -18.69 -6.14 -4.75
CA PRO A 33 -19.35 -5.73 -5.99
C PRO A 33 -19.71 -4.23 -6.05
N ALA A 34 -19.95 -3.59 -4.90
CA ALA A 34 -20.17 -2.14 -4.83
C ALA A 34 -18.88 -1.35 -5.12
N ASP A 35 -17.78 -1.73 -4.46
CA ASP A 35 -16.47 -1.09 -4.65
C ASP A 35 -15.88 -1.38 -6.04
N GLN A 36 -16.12 -2.56 -6.63
CA GLN A 36 -15.73 -2.85 -8.02
C GLN A 36 -16.38 -1.87 -9.01
N VAL A 37 -17.67 -1.57 -8.82
CA VAL A 37 -18.38 -0.59 -9.65
C VAL A 37 -17.84 0.81 -9.43
N LEU A 38 -17.59 1.18 -8.16
CA LEU A 38 -17.04 2.49 -7.82
C LEU A 38 -15.64 2.68 -8.41
N PHE A 39 -14.79 1.67 -8.27
CA PHE A 39 -13.47 1.58 -8.88
C PHE A 39 -13.56 1.76 -10.40
N ALA A 40 -14.39 0.98 -11.09
CA ALA A 40 -14.50 1.06 -12.54
C ALA A 40 -15.05 2.40 -13.07
N LEU A 41 -15.80 3.16 -12.25
CA LEU A 41 -16.41 4.42 -12.65
C LEU A 41 -15.59 5.66 -12.26
N GLN A 42 -14.91 5.62 -11.11
CA GLN A 42 -14.28 6.81 -10.53
C GLN A 42 -12.77 6.71 -10.40
N PHE A 43 -12.19 5.51 -10.38
CA PHE A 43 -10.76 5.35 -10.08
C PHE A 43 -9.83 5.91 -11.16
N GLU A 44 -10.27 5.98 -12.41
CA GLU A 44 -9.45 6.57 -13.48
C GLU A 44 -9.20 8.07 -13.27
N ASP A 45 -10.15 8.79 -12.68
CA ASP A 45 -10.10 10.25 -12.50
C ASP A 45 -9.78 10.65 -11.05
N ASN A 46 -10.33 9.91 -10.08
CA ASN A 46 -10.23 10.20 -8.64
C ASN A 46 -9.37 9.17 -7.88
N GLY A 47 -8.74 8.23 -8.57
CA GLY A 47 -7.88 7.22 -7.95
C GLY A 47 -6.64 7.86 -7.35
N ALA A 48 -6.40 7.57 -6.08
CA ALA A 48 -5.27 8.12 -5.34
C ALA A 48 -4.60 7.03 -4.50
N ALA A 49 -3.28 7.17 -4.35
CA ALA A 49 -2.45 6.30 -3.52
C ALA A 49 -1.49 7.14 -2.69
N GLU A 50 -1.38 6.84 -1.40
CA GLU A 50 -0.55 7.62 -0.47
C GLU A 50 0.14 6.71 0.54
N THR A 51 1.39 7.03 0.87
CA THR A 51 2.11 6.39 1.99
C THR A 51 1.63 6.96 3.31
N VAL A 52 1.20 6.08 4.21
CA VAL A 52 0.76 6.43 5.56
C VAL A 52 1.66 5.78 6.60
N PRO A 53 1.75 6.37 7.80
CA PRO A 53 2.46 5.74 8.90
C PRO A 53 1.84 4.38 9.24
N LEU A 54 2.71 3.38 9.41
CA LEU A 54 2.35 2.02 9.76
C LEU A 54 1.41 1.98 10.96
N SER A 55 0.21 1.47 10.73
CA SER A 55 -0.76 1.30 11.79
C SER A 55 -0.43 0.06 12.65
N ALA A 56 -0.72 0.14 13.95
CA ALA A 56 -0.32 -0.87 14.92
C ALA A 56 -0.90 -2.28 14.65
N HIS A 57 -1.98 -2.37 13.87
CA HIS A 57 -2.57 -3.66 13.47
C HIS A 57 -1.61 -4.53 12.66
N TRP A 58 -0.67 -3.93 11.92
CA TRP A 58 0.34 -4.68 11.16
C TRP A 58 1.31 -5.43 12.06
N GLN A 59 1.48 -5.02 13.32
CA GLN A 59 2.32 -5.75 14.27
C GLN A 59 1.81 -7.16 14.56
N ASP A 60 0.51 -7.40 14.37
CA ASP A 60 -0.09 -8.73 14.52
C ASP A 60 0.08 -9.59 13.25
N VAL A 61 0.23 -8.95 12.10
CA VAL A 61 0.40 -9.60 10.78
C VAL A 61 1.88 -9.91 10.48
N ILE A 62 2.77 -8.99 10.85
CA ILE A 62 4.20 -9.07 10.61
C ILE A 62 4.88 -9.87 11.72
N GLN A 63 5.81 -10.75 11.36
CA GLN A 63 6.56 -11.52 12.37
C GLN A 63 7.47 -10.60 13.21
N PRO A 64 7.68 -10.90 14.50
CA PRO A 64 8.48 -10.07 15.40
C PRO A 64 9.96 -9.91 14.99
N ASP A 65 10.48 -10.75 14.10
CA ASP A 65 11.83 -10.63 13.53
C ASP A 65 11.96 -9.56 12.44
N PHE A 66 10.84 -9.00 11.95
CA PHE A 66 10.85 -7.94 10.95
C PHE A 66 10.93 -6.56 11.59
N ILE A 67 11.70 -5.66 10.96
CA ILE A 67 11.88 -4.27 11.39
C ILE A 67 10.78 -3.45 10.71
N LEU A 68 9.79 -2.99 11.48
CA LEU A 68 8.68 -2.15 10.97
C LEU A 68 9.18 -0.90 10.24
N GLU A 69 10.29 -0.30 10.67
CA GLU A 69 10.89 0.87 10.02
C GLU A 69 11.30 0.61 8.56
N ASN A 70 11.46 -0.66 8.17
CA ASN A 70 11.76 -1.06 6.79
C ASN A 70 10.49 -1.30 5.96
N PHE A 71 9.30 -1.11 6.52
CA PHE A 71 8.05 -1.25 5.80
C PHE A 71 7.43 0.11 5.53
N SER A 72 6.69 0.17 4.44
CA SER A 72 5.84 1.30 4.09
C SER A 72 4.42 0.78 3.90
N GLU A 73 3.46 1.48 4.50
CA GLU A 73 2.04 1.23 4.30
C GLU A 73 1.53 2.22 3.26
N VAL A 74 0.93 1.71 2.19
CA VAL A 74 0.29 2.49 1.14
C VAL A 74 -1.20 2.26 1.22
N ILE A 75 -1.99 3.33 1.25
CA ILE A 75 -3.44 3.24 1.11
C ILE A 75 -3.82 3.63 -0.31
N ILE A 76 -4.78 2.89 -0.88
CA ILE A 76 -5.27 3.13 -2.23
C ILE A 76 -6.78 3.28 -2.15
N GLY A 77 -7.30 4.33 -2.77
CA GLY A 77 -8.70 4.71 -2.65
C GLY A 77 -9.11 5.81 -3.61
N LEU A 78 -10.18 6.51 -3.24
CA LEU A 78 -10.65 7.70 -3.92
C LEU A 78 -10.44 8.94 -3.06
N ALA A 79 -9.90 9.98 -3.70
CA ALA A 79 -9.85 11.34 -3.16
C ALA A 79 -10.80 12.24 -3.95
N GLU A 80 -11.34 13.28 -3.31
CA GLU A 80 -12.19 14.26 -4.02
C GLU A 80 -11.38 15.11 -5.01
N SER A 81 -10.05 15.17 -4.85
CA SER A 81 -9.11 15.89 -5.69
C SER A 81 -7.69 15.36 -5.44
N GLU A 82 -6.75 15.62 -6.35
CA GLU A 82 -5.34 15.19 -6.23
C GLU A 82 -4.61 15.73 -4.97
N GLN A 83 -5.18 16.73 -4.29
CA GLN A 83 -4.61 17.36 -3.10
C GLN A 83 -5.40 17.05 -1.82
N ASP A 84 -6.51 16.32 -1.95
CA ASP A 84 -7.37 15.94 -0.83
C ASP A 84 -6.97 14.57 -0.29
N GLU A 85 -7.24 14.34 1.00
CA GLU A 85 -6.99 13.06 1.63
C GLU A 85 -7.89 11.97 1.03
N ILE A 86 -7.39 10.74 1.02
CA ILE A 86 -8.13 9.58 0.53
C ILE A 86 -9.25 9.27 1.53
N ASN A 87 -10.45 9.74 1.22
CA ASN A 87 -11.64 9.55 2.06
C ASN A 87 -12.24 8.15 1.92
N ASP A 88 -12.15 7.55 0.73
CA ASP A 88 -12.71 6.22 0.45
C ASP A 88 -11.59 5.22 0.14
N ILE A 89 -11.06 4.58 1.19
CA ILE A 89 -9.93 3.64 1.08
C ILE A 89 -10.45 2.27 0.63
N PHE A 90 -10.05 1.82 -0.55
CA PHE A 90 -10.37 0.50 -1.08
C PHE A 90 -9.48 -0.61 -0.52
N ALA A 91 -8.18 -0.32 -0.40
CA ALA A 91 -7.21 -1.28 0.07
C ALA A 91 -6.04 -0.61 0.79
N ARG A 92 -5.41 -1.35 1.69
CA ARG A 92 -4.19 -0.98 2.40
C ARG A 92 -3.13 -2.01 2.10
N ILE A 93 -2.02 -1.58 1.54
CA ILE A 93 -0.94 -2.44 1.07
C ILE A 93 0.29 -2.17 1.90
N LEU A 94 0.77 -3.20 2.57
CA LEU A 94 2.02 -3.17 3.30
C LEU A 94 3.13 -3.70 2.39
N ILE A 95 4.16 -2.90 2.13
CA ILE A 95 5.30 -3.30 1.30
C ILE A 95 6.61 -3.12 2.08
N SER A 96 7.49 -4.12 1.99
CA SER A 96 8.87 -4.02 2.48
C SER A 96 9.69 -3.12 1.56
N ARG A 97 10.31 -2.10 2.13
CA ARG A 97 11.30 -1.25 1.46
C ARG A 97 12.64 -1.95 1.29
N ASP A 98 12.85 -3.13 1.90
CA ASP A 98 14.08 -3.88 1.74
C ASP A 98 14.04 -4.74 0.47
N PRO A 99 14.86 -4.44 -0.56
CA PRO A 99 14.85 -5.19 -1.81
C PRO A 99 15.39 -6.63 -1.67
N THR A 100 16.06 -6.95 -0.56
CA THR A 100 16.56 -8.30 -0.23
C THR A 100 15.43 -9.20 0.25
N PHE A 101 14.40 -8.61 0.85
CA PHE A 101 13.24 -9.30 1.40
C PHE A 101 11.95 -8.66 0.87
N PRO A 102 11.58 -8.94 -0.39
CA PRO A 102 10.33 -8.47 -0.95
C PRO A 102 9.17 -9.14 -0.20
N PHE A 103 8.36 -8.30 0.46
CA PHE A 103 7.14 -8.71 1.14
C PHE A 103 6.06 -7.70 0.79
N SER A 104 4.92 -8.19 0.34
CA SER A 104 3.72 -7.37 0.13
C SER A 104 2.50 -8.07 0.72
N HIS A 105 1.63 -7.30 1.37
CA HIS A 105 0.36 -7.79 1.88
C HIS A 105 -0.73 -6.78 1.62
N ILE A 106 -1.84 -7.23 1.02
CA ILE A 106 -2.98 -6.38 0.69
C ILE A 106 -4.13 -6.69 1.64
N LEU A 107 -4.57 -5.68 2.38
CA LEU A 107 -5.80 -5.69 3.16
C LEU A 107 -6.88 -4.94 2.37
N TRP A 108 -7.93 -5.67 2.00
CA TRP A 108 -9.08 -5.10 1.31
C TRP A 108 -10.09 -4.54 2.32
N LYS A 109 -10.78 -3.47 1.92
CA LYS A 109 -11.98 -2.99 2.63
C LYS A 109 -13.03 -4.11 2.65
N HIS A 110 -13.66 -4.31 3.80
CA HIS A 110 -14.61 -5.38 4.09
C HIS A 110 -15.87 -4.85 4.75
#